data_AF-A0A1Z5SVG9-F1
#
_entry.id   AF-A0A1Z5SVG9-F1
#
_cell.length_a   1.000
_cell.length_b   1.000
_cell.length_c   1.000
_cell.angle_alpha   90.00
_cell.angle_beta   90.00
_cell.angle_gamma   90.00
#
_symmetry.space_group_name_H-M   'P 1'
#
loop_
_entity.id
_entity.type
_entity.pdbx_description
1 polymer ?
#
loop_
_entity_poly.entity_id
_entity_poly.type
_entity_poly.pdbx_seq_one_letter_code
_entity_poly.pdbx_strand_id
1 'polypeptide(L)'
;MVGGEHDEEGEEVEKWVRESYAPHLSLMYSDLPEEEVQLKLNEVDSEISQVQQANPESLSTRGGEIWLVPTYRPIEEWQPIAKREIPYGVEWEWQT
;
A
#
# COMPACT_ATOMS: atom_id res chain seq x y z
N MET A 1 -37.67 -12.21 11.58
CA MET A 1 -36.61 -11.62 12.42
C MET A 1 -35.30 -12.17 11.87
N VAL A 2 -34.71 -11.44 10.92
CA VAL A 2 -33.38 -11.69 10.35
C VAL A 2 -32.76 -10.30 10.27
N GLY A 3 -31.82 -10.01 11.16
CA GLY A 3 -31.25 -8.69 11.36
C GLY A 3 -30.31 -8.80 12.56
N GLY A 4 -29.05 -9.10 12.27
CA GLY A 4 -28.02 -9.32 13.28
C GLY A 4 -26.62 -9.53 12.70
N GLU A 5 -26.49 -10.06 11.48
CA GLU A 5 -25.17 -10.37 10.89
C GLU A 5 -24.50 -9.18 10.17
N HIS A 6 -25.23 -8.11 9.85
CA HIS A 6 -24.71 -7.03 9.00
C HIS A 6 -23.89 -5.97 9.76
N ASP A 7 -24.10 -5.81 11.06
CA ASP A 7 -23.45 -4.77 11.86
C ASP A 7 -22.08 -5.24 12.39
N GLU A 8 -21.93 -6.54 12.70
CA GLU A 8 -20.68 -7.12 13.19
C GLU A 8 -19.58 -7.16 12.11
N GLU A 9 -19.92 -7.54 10.87
CA GLU A 9 -18.96 -7.53 9.75
C GLU A 9 -18.45 -6.11 9.43
N GLY A 10 -19.31 -5.10 9.57
CA GLY A 10 -18.94 -3.69 9.35
C GLY A 10 -17.94 -3.19 10.40
N GLU A 11 -18.17 -3.50 11.67
CA GLU A 11 -17.26 -3.14 12.77
C GLU A 11 -15.89 -3.83 12.63
N GLU A 12 -15.86 -5.10 12.22
CA GLU A 12 -14.59 -5.81 11.98
C GLU A 12 -13.80 -5.22 10.80
N VAL A 13 -14.47 -4.84 9.71
CA VAL A 13 -13.81 -4.19 8.56
C VAL A 13 -13.25 -2.83 8.96
N GLU A 14 -14.01 -2.00 9.67
CA GLU A 14 -13.50 -0.70 10.13
C GLU A 14 -12.29 -0.85 11.06
N LYS A 15 -12.35 -1.83 11.97
CA LYS A 15 -11.23 -2.12 12.86
C LYS A 15 -10.00 -2.57 12.07
N TRP A 16 -10.16 -3.48 11.11
CA TRP A 16 -9.06 -3.94 10.27
C TRP A 16 -8.44 -2.80 9.45
N VAL A 17 -9.27 -1.92 8.88
CA VAL A 17 -8.80 -0.74 8.14
C VAL A 17 -7.95 0.17 9.03
N ARG A 18 -8.32 0.34 10.31
CA ARG A 18 -7.60 1.21 11.24
C ARG A 18 -6.35 0.57 11.84
N GLU A 19 -6.40 -0.72 12.14
CA GLU A 19 -5.38 -1.39 12.95
C GLU A 19 -4.41 -2.24 12.13
N SER A 20 -4.79 -2.67 10.92
CA SER A 20 -4.02 -3.65 10.14
C SER A 20 -3.71 -3.19 8.72
N TYR A 21 -4.59 -2.40 8.10
CA TYR A 21 -4.35 -1.91 6.76
C TYR A 21 -3.31 -0.77 6.76
N ALA A 22 -2.12 -1.08 6.29
CA ALA A 22 -1.03 -0.12 6.13
C ALA A 22 -0.78 0.13 4.62
N PRO A 23 -1.45 1.12 4.00
CA PRO A 23 -1.23 1.43 2.59
C PRO A 23 0.21 1.91 2.39
N HIS A 24 0.98 1.18 1.60
CA HIS A 24 2.36 1.52 1.28
C HIS A 24 2.69 1.10 -0.16
N LEU A 25 3.73 1.72 -0.72
CA LEU A 25 4.34 1.30 -1.98
C LEU A 25 5.68 0.64 -1.67
N SER A 26 5.77 -0.68 -1.84
CA SER A 26 7.04 -1.38 -1.66
C SER A 26 8.06 -0.86 -2.68
N LEU A 27 9.19 -0.34 -2.20
CA LEU A 27 10.28 0.18 -3.05
C LEU A 27 11.28 -0.92 -3.43
N MET A 28 11.47 -1.90 -2.56
CA MET A 28 12.43 -2.99 -2.74
C MET A 28 11.95 -4.26 -2.04
N TYR A 29 12.19 -5.41 -2.69
CA TYR A 29 12.12 -6.73 -2.07
C TYR A 29 13.53 -7.32 -2.05
N SER A 30 14.03 -7.64 -0.86
CA SER A 30 15.37 -8.21 -0.68
C SER A 30 15.39 -9.18 0.49
N ASP A 31 16.21 -10.22 0.38
CA ASP A 31 16.46 -11.20 1.45
C ASP A 31 17.73 -10.81 2.24
N LEU A 32 17.76 -9.57 2.74
CA LEU A 32 18.87 -9.05 3.54
C LEU A 32 18.67 -9.42 5.01
N PRO A 33 19.74 -9.77 5.76
CA PRO A 33 19.66 -9.94 7.20
C PRO A 33 19.17 -8.67 7.90
N GLU A 34 18.37 -8.83 8.96
CA GLU A 34 17.83 -7.70 9.72
C GLU A 34 18.94 -6.78 10.25
N GLU A 35 20.05 -7.35 10.72
CA GLU A 35 21.17 -6.57 11.24
C GLU A 35 21.79 -5.66 10.18
N GLU A 36 21.86 -6.12 8.92
CA GLU A 36 22.37 -5.30 7.80
C GLU A 36 21.43 -4.15 7.47
N VAL A 37 20.12 -4.40 7.52
CA VAL A 37 19.09 -3.38 7.28
C VAL A 37 19.14 -2.31 8.38
N GLN A 38 19.20 -2.72 9.65
CA GLN A 38 19.22 -1.80 10.80
C GLN A 38 20.41 -0.83 10.75
N LEU A 39 21.57 -1.28 10.27
CA LEU A 39 22.76 -0.43 10.11
C LEU A 39 22.57 0.68 9.05
N LYS A 40 21.62 0.50 8.13
CA LYS A 40 21.36 1.40 7.00
C LYS A 40 20.13 2.28 7.16
N LEU A 41 19.26 2.01 8.14
CA LEU A 41 17.99 2.74 8.30
C LEU A 41 18.18 4.27 8.38
N ASN A 42 19.15 4.74 9.18
CA ASN A 42 19.39 6.19 9.30
C ASN A 42 19.82 6.85 7.97
N GLU A 43 20.58 6.13 7.15
CA GLU A 43 21.03 6.62 5.84
C GLU A 43 19.82 6.69 4.88
N VAL A 44 19.04 5.61 4.83
CA VAL A 44 17.82 5.53 4.02
C VAL A 44 16.80 6.59 4.42
N ASP A 45 16.56 6.79 5.72
CA ASP A 45 15.62 7.80 6.23
C ASP A 45 16.06 9.23 5.87
N SER A 46 17.38 9.48 5.87
CA SER A 46 17.93 10.76 5.44
C SER A 46 17.70 11.00 3.95
N GLU A 47 17.92 10.00 3.11
CA GLU A 47 17.66 10.09 1.67
C GLU A 47 16.18 10.29 1.37
N ILE A 48 15.28 9.52 2.01
CA ILE A 48 13.83 9.67 1.87
C ILE A 48 13.41 11.09 2.26
N SER A 49 13.91 11.60 3.39
CA SER A 49 13.60 12.96 3.85
C SER A 49 14.05 14.03 2.85
N GLN A 50 15.23 13.89 2.25
CA GLN A 50 15.73 14.81 1.23
C GLN A 50 14.86 14.79 -0.03
N VAL A 51 14.45 13.60 -0.47
CA VAL A 51 13.57 13.45 -1.65
C VAL A 51 12.20 14.05 -1.38
N GLN A 52 11.61 13.84 -0.20
CA GLN A 52 10.34 14.45 0.19
C GLN A 52 10.42 15.97 0.23
N GLN A 53 11.50 16.54 0.79
CA GLN A 53 11.71 17.99 0.81
C GLN A 53 11.87 18.57 -0.60
N ALA A 54 12.53 17.85 -1.50
CA ALA A 54 12.67 18.25 -2.89
C ALA A 54 11.35 18.12 -3.70
N ASN A 55 10.43 17.27 -3.25
CA ASN A 55 9.16 16.97 -3.94
C ASN A 55 7.96 17.09 -2.99
N PRO A 56 7.64 18.29 -2.48
CA PRO A 56 6.58 18.47 -1.48
C PRO A 56 5.19 18.08 -1.99
N GLU A 57 4.97 18.08 -3.31
CA GLU A 57 3.71 17.71 -3.95
C GLU A 57 3.57 16.18 -4.18
N SER A 58 4.53 15.36 -3.74
CA SER A 58 4.54 13.91 -3.97
C SER A 58 3.62 13.11 -3.03
N LEU A 59 2.72 13.80 -2.31
CA LEU A 59 1.85 13.21 -1.29
C LEU A 59 0.55 12.62 -1.84
N SER A 60 0.23 12.84 -3.12
CA SER A 60 -0.96 12.28 -3.74
C SER A 60 -0.73 11.74 -5.15
N THR A 61 -1.68 10.93 -5.62
CA THR A 61 -1.76 10.47 -7.01
C THR A 61 -3.21 10.47 -7.50
N ARG A 62 -3.42 10.60 -8.81
CA ARG A 62 -4.74 10.69 -9.43
C ARG A 62 -5.03 9.53 -10.38
N GLY A 63 -6.26 9.04 -10.34
CA GLY A 63 -6.73 7.93 -11.16
C GLY A 63 -6.13 6.58 -10.73
N GLY A 64 -5.71 5.79 -11.71
CA GLY A 64 -5.12 4.47 -11.50
C GLY A 64 -6.02 3.32 -11.92
N GLU A 65 -5.57 2.11 -11.64
CA GLU A 65 -6.27 0.88 -11.99
C GLU A 65 -6.16 -0.09 -10.82
N ILE A 66 -7.23 -0.87 -10.59
CA ILE A 66 -7.19 -2.00 -9.64
C ILE A 66 -7.01 -3.28 -10.45
N TRP A 67 -5.98 -4.04 -10.11
CA TRP A 67 -5.61 -5.26 -10.79
C TRP A 67 -5.85 -6.45 -9.87
N LEU A 68 -6.61 -7.43 -10.34
CA LEU A 68 -6.74 -8.73 -9.67
C LEU A 68 -5.61 -9.63 -10.18
N VAL A 69 -4.63 -9.91 -9.33
CA VAL A 69 -3.40 -10.64 -9.69
C VAL A 69 -3.21 -11.85 -8.77
N PRO A 70 -2.96 -13.05 -9.29
CA PRO A 70 -2.56 -14.19 -8.47
C PRO A 70 -1.11 -14.03 -8.00
N THR A 71 -0.91 -14.01 -6.69
CA THR A 71 0.41 -13.74 -6.06
C THR A 71 1.11 -14.98 -5.53
N TYR A 72 0.58 -16.18 -5.80
CA TYR A 72 1.14 -17.45 -5.34
C TYR A 72 2.37 -17.94 -6.15
N ARG A 73 2.76 -17.18 -7.20
CA ARG A 73 3.93 -17.46 -8.06
C ARG A 73 5.02 -16.42 -7.82
N PRO A 74 6.26 -16.62 -8.31
CA PRO A 74 7.27 -15.55 -8.35
C PRO A 74 6.74 -14.28 -9.02
N ILE A 75 7.22 -13.11 -8.59
CA ILE A 75 6.69 -11.81 -9.02
C ILE A 75 6.82 -11.60 -10.53
N GLU A 76 7.84 -12.20 -11.15
CA GLU A 76 8.08 -12.18 -12.60
C GLU A 76 6.95 -12.88 -13.40
N GLU A 77 6.21 -13.78 -12.74
CA GLU A 77 5.11 -14.52 -13.33
C GLU A 77 3.74 -13.92 -13.02
N TRP A 78 3.68 -12.83 -12.26
CA TRP A 78 2.41 -12.20 -11.91
C TRP A 78 1.73 -11.64 -13.16
N GLN A 79 0.52 -12.13 -13.43
CA GLN A 79 -0.30 -11.71 -14.57
C GLN A 79 -1.71 -11.35 -14.09
N PRO A 80 -2.28 -10.21 -14.53
CA PRO A 80 -3.62 -9.80 -14.12
C PRO A 80 -4.69 -10.73 -14.72
N ILE A 81 -5.62 -11.18 -13.87
CA ILE A 81 -6.85 -11.86 -14.29
C ILE A 81 -7.89 -10.84 -14.77
N ALA A 82 -7.97 -9.71 -14.09
CA ALA A 82 -8.92 -8.65 -14.37
C ALA A 82 -8.34 -7.29 -14.00
N LYS A 83 -8.85 -6.24 -14.66
CA LYS A 83 -8.51 -4.85 -14.38
C LYS A 83 -9.77 -4.01 -14.30
N ARG A 84 -9.75 -3.01 -13.42
CA ARG A 84 -10.78 -1.97 -13.33
C ARG A 84 -10.12 -0.61 -13.33
N GLU A 85 -10.39 0.19 -14.35
CA GLU A 85 -9.99 1.60 -14.36
C GLU A 85 -10.69 2.38 -13.26
N ILE A 86 -9.95 3.24 -12.58
CA ILE A 86 -10.47 4.19 -11.62
C ILE A 86 -10.66 5.53 -12.35
N PRO A 87 -11.84 6.17 -12.23
CA PRO A 87 -12.08 7.45 -12.88
C PRO A 87 -11.00 8.48 -12.53
N TYR A 88 -10.58 9.28 -13.51
CA TYR A 88 -9.50 10.28 -13.38
C TYR A 88 -9.71 11.30 -12.24
N GLY A 89 -10.95 11.49 -11.78
CA GLY A 89 -11.28 12.39 -10.67
C GLY A 89 -11.03 11.81 -9.28
N VAL A 90 -10.61 10.56 -9.15
CA VAL A 90 -10.25 9.97 -7.84
C VAL A 90 -8.81 10.37 -7.50
N GLU A 91 -8.63 10.95 -6.32
CA GLU A 91 -7.33 11.29 -5.76
C GLU A 91 -7.04 10.38 -4.57
N TRP A 92 -5.82 9.84 -4.51
CA TRP A 92 -5.31 9.01 -3.43
C TRP A 92 -4.28 9.84 -2.68
N GLU A 93 -4.44 9.93 -1.37
CA GLU A 93 -3.48 10.58 -0.49
C GLU A 93 -2.72 9.51 0.30
N TRP A 94 -1.41 9.66 0.39
CA TRP A 94 -0.59 8.82 1.24
C TRP A 94 -0.76 9.27 2.69
N GLN A 95 -1.34 8.43 3.54
CA GLN A 95 -1.34 8.65 4.97
C GLN A 95 0.05 8.30 5.51
N THR A 96 0.92 9.30 5.60
CA THR A 96 2.24 9.21 6.23
C THR A 96 2.18 9.52 7.71
#